data_AF-A0A848GFC1-F1
#
_entry.id   AF-A0A848GFC1-F1
#
_cell.length_a   1.000
_cell.length_b   1.000
_cell.length_c   1.000
_cell.angle_alpha   90.00
_cell.angle_beta   90.00
_cell.angle_gamma   90.00
#
_symmetry.space_group_name_H-M   'P 1'
#
loop_
_entity.id
_entity.type
_entity.pdbx_description
1 polymer ?
#
loop_
_entity_poly.entity_id
_entity_poly.type
_entity_poly.pdbx_seq_one_letter_code
_entity_poly.pdbx_strand_id
1 'polypeptide(L)'
;MKPLHSDVLLTEDHINYQKNALWIRIENYAIDDANAVIPFSKKMAQTENWTPHFTRDAIQEYKRFVYLCCIAENGVSPSVVVDKVWHMHLLYTTEYWKNFCPNILQRELHHFPNVGGITDYKKHHDWYLETLILYIQVFKQNPPAKFWRIPSALTPFLYTDKISAPKQPFHTSGSKIAPVAYYLTLLIPFILTWLLFGELPLPDLSVLQYFVLFTPLLFIIRKLVAMNEERHLKPVIRNLPLYNRYQLAYLSGGYNNAFLLLTNDLVENNWIKIRDTKKEFSKKYFSLIADQTNAFEDQNFIQPEVLFQSMDHLYNKSKFSLPQLASALSEYLHPIATIQTAPPERDAILYPVWLVLSVMTIYCFPAEEVNLITGFLYGVFFFLCFISIVSWQTPDSDHTIMERALKKKIGVLNDIRTLHQQAIILNRFNGVFDIPFFQKTANFFNAGGGCGAARPSCGCGC
;
A
#
# COMPACT_ATOMS: atom_id res chain seq x y z
N MET A 1 27.95 10.02 5.42
CA MET A 1 27.28 9.24 4.35
C MET A 1 27.99 7.90 4.23
N LYS A 2 27.26 6.79 4.14
CA LYS A 2 27.84 5.48 3.78
C LYS A 2 28.15 5.50 2.27
N PRO A 3 29.30 4.99 1.81
CA PRO A 3 29.57 4.83 0.38
C PRO A 3 28.57 3.85 -0.27
N LEU A 4 28.28 4.05 -1.56
CA LEU A 4 27.48 3.11 -2.35
C LEU A 4 28.17 1.74 -2.39
N HIS A 5 27.45 0.70 -1.98
CA HIS A 5 27.84 -0.70 -1.96
C HIS A 5 29.08 -1.01 -1.10
N SER A 6 28.82 -1.61 0.06
CA SER A 6 29.87 -2.18 0.90
C SER A 6 30.22 -3.56 0.37
N ASP A 7 31.36 -3.70 -0.30
CA ASP A 7 32.06 -4.98 -0.36
C ASP A 7 32.54 -5.31 1.06
N VAL A 8 31.66 -5.87 1.89
CA VAL A 8 32.04 -6.37 3.21
C VAL A 8 33.10 -7.46 2.96
N LEU A 9 34.35 -7.18 3.30
CA LEU A 9 35.41 -8.19 3.37
C LEU A 9 35.14 -9.07 4.60
N LEU A 10 34.15 -9.95 4.48
CA LEU A 10 33.88 -10.98 5.48
C LEU A 10 35.13 -11.83 5.63
N THR A 11 35.71 -11.84 6.82
CA THR A 11 36.78 -12.78 7.16
C THR A 11 36.21 -14.19 7.28
N GLU A 12 37.07 -15.18 7.12
CA GLU A 12 36.69 -16.59 7.25
C GLU A 12 36.12 -16.89 8.66
N ASP A 13 36.60 -16.18 9.67
CA ASP A 13 36.10 -16.23 11.06
C ASP A 13 34.68 -15.65 11.24
N HIS A 14 34.27 -14.67 10.42
CA HIS A 14 32.90 -14.14 10.45
C HIS A 14 31.91 -15.13 9.82
N ILE A 15 32.34 -15.83 8.77
CA ILE A 15 31.53 -16.83 8.05
C ILE A 15 31.42 -18.11 8.88
N ASN A 16 32.47 -18.52 9.59
CA ASN A 16 32.44 -19.64 10.54
C ASN A 16 31.91 -19.20 11.91
N TYR A 17 30.75 -18.53 11.91
CA TYR A 17 30.22 -17.83 13.08
C TYR A 17 30.06 -18.74 14.31
N GLN A 18 29.83 -20.04 14.13
CA GLN A 18 29.66 -21.00 15.23
C GLN A 18 30.91 -21.14 16.11
N LYS A 19 32.11 -20.92 15.55
CA LYS A 19 33.37 -20.93 16.28
C LYS A 19 33.81 -19.53 16.71
N ASN A 20 33.09 -18.49 16.28
CA ASN A 20 33.43 -17.12 16.59
C ASN A 20 33.15 -16.82 18.07
N ALA A 21 34.17 -16.29 18.78
CA ALA A 21 34.06 -16.01 20.21
C ALA A 21 32.94 -15.01 20.55
N LEU A 22 32.66 -14.04 19.67
CA LEU A 22 31.56 -13.10 19.85
C LEU A 22 30.20 -13.81 19.77
N TRP A 23 30.00 -14.67 18.76
CA TRP A 23 28.75 -15.43 18.63
C TRP A 23 28.53 -16.34 19.84
N ILE A 24 29.57 -17.04 20.32
CA ILE A 24 29.47 -17.91 21.49
C ILE A 24 29.01 -17.13 22.73
N ARG A 25 29.52 -15.91 22.94
CA ARG A 25 29.05 -15.04 24.05
C ARG A 25 27.60 -14.61 23.86
N ILE A 26 27.21 -14.19 22.65
CA ILE A 26 25.83 -13.76 22.33
C ILE A 26 24.84 -14.93 22.48
N GLU A 27 25.20 -16.12 22.00
CA GLU A 27 24.36 -17.31 22.06
C GLU A 27 24.12 -17.73 23.52
N ASN A 28 25.17 -17.76 24.33
CA ASN A 28 25.10 -18.14 25.75
C ASN A 28 24.54 -17.04 26.67
N TYR A 29 24.37 -15.81 26.18
CA TYR A 29 23.77 -14.74 26.96
C TYR A 29 22.29 -15.05 27.28
N ALA A 30 21.96 -15.08 28.56
CA ALA A 30 20.59 -15.20 29.05
C ALA A 30 20.01 -13.81 29.28
N ILE A 31 19.07 -13.40 28.42
CA ILE A 31 18.37 -12.11 28.54
C ILE A 31 17.34 -12.11 29.68
N ASP A 32 16.89 -13.29 30.08
CA ASP A 32 16.01 -13.45 31.23
C ASP A 32 16.85 -13.57 32.51
N ASP A 33 16.61 -12.67 33.46
CA ASP A 33 17.09 -12.83 34.84
C ASP A 33 16.18 -13.81 35.58
N ALA A 34 16.77 -14.89 36.08
CA ALA A 34 16.08 -15.92 36.85
C ALA A 34 15.46 -15.39 38.16
N ASN A 35 15.97 -14.28 38.69
CA ASN A 35 15.48 -13.65 39.91
C ASN A 35 14.42 -12.55 39.64
N ALA A 36 14.14 -12.23 38.38
CA ALA A 36 13.16 -11.22 38.03
C ALA A 36 11.72 -11.71 38.29
N VAL A 37 10.91 -10.87 38.94
CA VAL A 37 9.48 -11.14 39.18
C VAL A 37 8.72 -11.37 37.86
N ILE A 38 9.08 -10.64 36.81
CA ILE A 38 8.60 -10.86 35.45
C ILE A 38 9.83 -10.90 34.53
N PRO A 39 10.22 -12.08 34.02
CA PRO A 39 11.31 -12.21 33.06
C PRO A 39 11.07 -11.39 31.78
N PHE A 40 12.15 -10.98 31.12
CA PHE A 40 12.11 -10.19 29.89
C PHE A 40 11.22 -10.85 28.83
N SER A 41 11.39 -12.14 28.57
CA SER A 41 10.62 -12.91 27.59
C SER A 41 9.12 -12.93 27.91
N LYS A 42 8.76 -12.99 29.20
CA LYS A 42 7.36 -12.94 29.65
C LYS A 42 6.76 -11.55 29.44
N LYS A 43 7.51 -10.48 29.75
CA LYS A 43 7.07 -9.10 29.49
C LYS A 43 6.91 -8.86 27.98
N MET A 44 7.87 -9.31 27.18
CA MET A 44 7.84 -9.21 25.72
C MET A 44 6.59 -9.89 25.13
N ALA A 45 6.30 -11.12 25.58
CA ALA A 45 5.10 -11.86 25.18
C ALA A 45 3.81 -11.10 25.52
N GLN A 46 3.74 -10.48 26.70
CA GLN A 46 2.57 -9.72 27.15
C GLN A 46 2.40 -8.41 26.37
N THR A 47 3.48 -7.65 26.16
CA THR A 47 3.43 -6.35 25.48
C THR A 47 3.05 -6.49 24.00
N GLU A 48 3.61 -7.48 23.31
CA GLU A 48 3.36 -7.67 21.87
C GLU A 48 2.26 -8.69 21.56
N ASN A 49 1.63 -9.26 22.60
CA ASN A 49 0.65 -10.34 22.47
C ASN A 49 1.19 -11.55 21.68
N TRP A 50 2.41 -12.00 22.01
CA TRP A 50 3.07 -13.13 21.38
C TRP A 50 2.98 -14.40 22.22
N THR A 51 2.98 -15.56 21.55
CA THR A 51 3.08 -16.85 22.25
C THR A 51 4.49 -17.03 22.82
N PRO A 52 4.66 -17.79 23.93
CA PRO A 52 5.99 -18.03 24.51
C PRO A 52 6.99 -18.60 23.50
N HIS A 53 6.55 -19.49 22.62
CA HIS A 53 7.38 -20.06 21.56
C HIS A 53 7.81 -19.01 20.52
N PHE A 54 6.87 -18.16 20.08
CA PHE A 54 7.20 -17.10 19.12
C PHE A 54 8.19 -16.11 19.73
N THR A 55 7.99 -15.72 20.99
CA THR A 55 8.88 -14.79 21.70
C THR A 55 10.29 -15.35 21.85
N ARG A 56 10.44 -16.61 22.27
CA ARG A 56 11.76 -17.26 22.38
C ARG A 56 12.51 -17.26 21.06
N ASP A 57 11.82 -17.64 19.98
CA ASP A 57 12.43 -17.67 18.65
C ASP A 57 12.73 -16.26 18.11
N ALA A 58 11.89 -15.26 18.41
CA ALA A 58 12.15 -13.86 18.06
C ALA A 58 13.38 -13.31 18.79
N ILE A 59 13.59 -13.68 20.06
CA ILE A 59 14.81 -13.38 20.82
C ILE A 59 16.05 -14.04 20.17
N GLN A 60 15.91 -15.25 19.63
CA GLN A 60 16.99 -15.89 18.89
C GLN A 60 17.37 -15.15 17.60
N GLU A 61 16.39 -14.65 16.85
CA GLU A 61 16.67 -13.79 15.69
C GLU A 61 17.25 -12.44 16.08
N TYR A 62 16.86 -11.89 17.23
CA TYR A 62 17.49 -10.69 17.80
C TYR A 62 18.98 -10.92 18.10
N LYS A 63 19.35 -12.06 18.69
CA LYS A 63 20.76 -12.44 18.89
C LYS A 63 21.54 -12.52 17.58
N ARG A 64 20.96 -13.16 16.56
CA ARG A 64 21.53 -13.21 15.19
C ARG A 64 21.75 -11.81 14.63
N PHE A 65 20.76 -10.94 14.74
CA PHE A 65 20.84 -9.56 14.29
C PHE A 65 21.94 -8.77 15.02
N VAL A 66 22.06 -8.91 16.35
CA VAL A 66 23.12 -8.25 17.13
C VAL A 66 24.51 -8.71 16.68
N TYR A 67 24.68 -9.99 16.37
CA TYR A 67 25.95 -10.47 15.80
C TYR A 67 26.26 -9.77 14.47
N LEU A 68 25.27 -9.65 13.57
CA LEU A 68 25.43 -8.90 12.32
C LEU A 68 25.80 -7.43 12.56
N CYS A 69 25.19 -6.75 13.55
CA CYS A 69 25.57 -5.38 13.93
C CYS A 69 27.04 -5.26 14.33
N CYS A 70 27.61 -6.28 14.95
CA CYS A 70 28.97 -6.22 15.46
C CYS A 70 30.03 -6.49 14.39
N ILE A 71 29.69 -7.28 13.36
CA ILE A 71 30.63 -7.65 12.28
C ILE A 71 30.48 -6.77 11.03
N ALA A 72 29.34 -6.08 10.88
CA ALA A 72 29.14 -5.15 9.77
C ALA A 72 29.76 -3.78 10.08
N GLU A 73 30.72 -3.34 9.26
CA GLU A 73 31.39 -2.04 9.41
C GLU A 73 30.42 -0.86 9.27
N ASN A 74 29.38 -1.03 8.47
CA ASN A 74 28.48 0.05 8.05
C ASN A 74 27.07 -0.03 8.66
N GLY A 75 26.89 -0.84 9.71
CA GLY A 75 25.60 -1.08 10.35
C GLY A 75 24.64 -1.98 9.55
N VAL A 76 23.57 -2.42 10.20
CA VAL A 76 22.51 -3.28 9.65
C VAL A 76 21.14 -2.79 10.11
N SER A 77 20.08 -3.19 9.41
CA SER A 77 18.70 -2.81 9.71
C SER A 77 17.87 -4.02 10.16
N PRO A 78 17.20 -3.98 11.32
CA PRO A 78 16.41 -5.10 11.83
C PRO A 78 15.09 -5.27 11.06
N SER A 79 14.47 -6.44 11.18
CA SER A 79 13.05 -6.59 10.85
C SER A 79 12.17 -5.95 11.93
N VAL A 80 10.90 -5.70 11.62
CA VAL A 80 9.93 -5.18 12.61
C VAL A 80 9.85 -6.05 13.88
N VAL A 81 9.92 -7.38 13.74
CA VAL A 81 9.85 -8.29 14.89
C VAL A 81 11.12 -8.20 15.73
N VAL A 82 12.28 -8.18 15.08
CA VAL A 82 13.58 -8.08 15.77
C VAL A 82 13.77 -6.71 16.43
N ASP A 83 13.34 -5.64 15.76
CA ASP A 83 13.40 -4.27 16.27
C ASP A 83 12.55 -4.09 17.53
N LYS A 84 11.38 -4.73 17.61
CA LYS A 84 10.56 -4.74 18.84
C LYS A 84 11.29 -5.37 20.02
N VAL A 85 12.00 -6.49 19.81
CA VAL A 85 12.81 -7.12 20.87
C VAL A 85 13.96 -6.19 21.27
N TRP A 86 14.64 -5.57 20.29
CA TRP A 86 15.75 -4.67 20.56
C TRP A 86 15.31 -3.41 21.31
N HIS A 87 14.22 -2.77 20.90
CA HIS A 87 13.60 -1.64 21.58
C HIS A 87 13.27 -1.96 23.02
N MET A 88 12.66 -3.12 23.29
CA MET A 88 12.40 -3.51 24.67
C MET A 88 13.69 -3.69 25.46
N HIS A 89 14.73 -4.30 24.88
CA HIS A 89 16.01 -4.50 25.57
C HIS A 89 16.70 -3.16 25.92
N LEU A 90 16.60 -2.15 25.04
CA LEU A 90 17.11 -0.80 25.31
C LEU A 90 16.44 -0.13 26.52
N LEU A 91 15.16 -0.44 26.78
CA LEU A 91 14.44 0.08 27.96
C LEU A 91 14.98 -0.51 29.27
N TYR A 92 15.66 -1.65 29.24
CA TYR A 92 16.37 -2.22 30.38
C TYR A 92 17.75 -1.57 30.49
N THR A 93 17.78 -0.26 30.66
CA THR A 93 18.97 0.59 30.45
C THR A 93 20.20 0.13 31.24
N THR A 94 20.03 -0.30 32.49
CA THR A 94 21.15 -0.82 33.30
C THR A 94 21.67 -2.15 32.75
N GLU A 95 20.78 -3.08 32.42
CA GLU A 95 21.15 -4.38 31.88
C GLU A 95 21.83 -4.23 30.51
N TYR A 96 21.23 -3.43 29.63
CA TYR A 96 21.75 -3.19 28.28
C TYR A 96 23.12 -2.50 28.30
N TRP A 97 23.25 -1.37 29.01
CA TRP A 97 24.46 -0.54 28.96
C TRP A 97 25.58 -1.00 29.89
N LYS A 98 25.25 -1.59 31.04
CA LYS A 98 26.27 -1.99 32.03
C LYS A 98 26.60 -3.47 32.02
N ASN A 99 25.73 -4.33 31.48
CA ASN A 99 26.01 -5.75 31.36
C ASN A 99 26.19 -6.20 29.91
N PHE A 100 25.14 -6.11 29.09
CA PHE A 100 25.13 -6.66 27.74
C PHE A 100 26.22 -6.06 26.84
N CYS A 101 26.28 -4.74 26.69
CA CYS A 101 27.28 -4.06 25.86
C CYS A 101 28.73 -4.33 26.30
N PRO A 102 29.15 -4.07 27.56
CA PRO A 102 30.55 -4.23 27.94
C PRO A 102 30.97 -5.70 28.15
N ASN A 103 30.10 -6.55 28.69
CA ASN A 103 30.51 -7.92 29.08
C ASN A 103 30.25 -8.96 27.98
N ILE A 104 29.18 -8.79 27.20
CA ILE A 104 28.80 -9.73 26.13
C ILE A 104 29.35 -9.25 24.79
N LEU A 105 29.02 -8.02 24.38
CA LEU A 105 29.46 -7.48 23.09
C LEU A 105 30.91 -6.98 23.13
N GLN A 106 31.39 -6.54 24.30
CA GLN A 106 32.67 -5.86 24.49
C GLN A 106 32.80 -4.58 23.65
N ARG A 107 31.65 -3.98 23.30
CA ARG A 107 31.53 -2.72 22.57
C ARG A 107 30.17 -2.11 22.83
N GLU A 108 30.07 -0.81 22.60
CA GLU A 108 28.78 -0.14 22.59
C GLU A 108 28.01 -0.49 21.29
N LEU A 109 26.71 -0.73 21.45
CA LEU A 109 25.77 -0.90 20.35
C LEU A 109 24.64 0.11 20.51
N HIS A 110 24.75 1.22 19.79
CA HIS A 110 23.76 2.29 19.81
C HIS A 110 22.61 1.97 18.86
N HIS A 111 21.39 2.18 19.34
CA HIS A 111 20.23 2.25 18.46
C HIS A 111 20.09 3.69 17.97
N PHE A 112 20.07 3.85 16.66
CA PHE A 112 19.80 5.13 16.04
C PHE A 112 18.33 5.12 15.64
N PRO A 113 17.49 5.97 16.25
CA PRO A 113 16.09 6.03 15.88
C PRO A 113 16.00 6.29 14.38
N ASN A 114 15.09 5.56 13.73
CA ASN A 114 14.72 5.88 12.37
C ASN A 114 14.21 7.32 12.38
N VAL A 115 14.93 8.20 11.70
CA VAL A 115 14.62 9.64 11.73
C VAL A 115 13.35 9.91 10.90
N GLY A 116 12.80 8.87 10.25
CA GLY A 116 11.63 8.97 9.39
C GLY A 116 11.99 9.58 8.03
N GLY A 117 11.22 9.21 7.00
CA GLY A 117 11.37 9.76 5.65
C GLY A 117 11.63 8.74 4.55
N ILE A 118 11.46 9.12 3.27
CA ILE A 118 11.62 8.18 2.15
C ILE A 118 13.08 7.95 1.75
N THR A 119 13.98 8.91 1.96
CA THR A 119 15.42 8.65 1.81
C THR A 119 15.87 7.67 2.87
N ASP A 120 15.38 7.82 4.11
CA ASP A 120 15.55 6.80 5.14
C ASP A 120 14.79 5.53 4.77
N TYR A 121 13.62 5.55 4.13
CA TYR A 121 12.91 4.32 3.69
C TYR A 121 13.66 3.55 2.61
N LYS A 122 14.18 4.19 1.55
CA LYS A 122 15.01 3.54 0.53
C LYS A 122 16.32 3.05 1.13
N LYS A 123 16.96 3.88 1.96
CA LYS A 123 18.16 3.50 2.71
C LYS A 123 17.90 2.36 3.67
N HIS A 124 16.78 2.35 4.40
CA HIS A 124 16.34 1.27 5.28
C HIS A 124 15.95 0.04 4.48
N HIS A 125 15.35 0.20 3.30
CA HIS A 125 15.06 -0.90 2.39
C HIS A 125 16.34 -1.53 1.86
N ASP A 126 17.28 -0.73 1.37
CA ASP A 126 18.58 -1.16 0.88
C ASP A 126 19.42 -1.76 2.02
N TRP A 127 19.44 -1.14 3.20
CA TRP A 127 20.10 -1.65 4.40
C TRP A 127 19.46 -2.94 4.90
N TYR A 128 18.14 -3.07 4.80
CA TYR A 128 17.44 -4.29 5.15
C TYR A 128 17.72 -5.40 4.14
N LEU A 129 17.77 -5.09 2.84
CA LEU A 129 18.22 -6.02 1.79
C LEU A 129 19.67 -6.47 2.03
N GLU A 130 20.59 -5.54 2.30
CA GLU A 130 21.98 -5.82 2.66
C GLU A 130 22.06 -6.68 3.92
N THR A 131 21.22 -6.41 4.92
CA THR A 131 21.15 -7.21 6.15
C THR A 131 20.72 -8.64 5.87
N LEU A 132 19.72 -8.84 5.00
CA LEU A 132 19.28 -10.19 4.62
C LEU A 132 20.33 -10.94 3.78
N ILE A 133 21.03 -10.25 2.88
CA ILE A 133 22.15 -10.83 2.13
C ILE A 133 23.27 -11.25 3.09
N LEU A 134 23.65 -10.37 4.02
CA LEU A 134 24.65 -10.64 5.04
C LEU A 134 24.23 -11.81 5.94
N TYR A 135 22.95 -11.86 6.35
CA TYR A 135 22.39 -12.96 7.11
C TYR A 135 22.60 -14.30 6.39
N ILE A 136 22.22 -14.37 5.11
CA ILE A 136 22.38 -15.57 4.28
C ILE A 136 23.86 -15.97 4.19
N GLN A 137 24.74 -15.00 3.93
CA GLN A 137 26.18 -15.24 3.79
C GLN A 137 26.82 -15.75 5.08
N VAL A 138 26.45 -15.20 6.24
CA VAL A 138 27.04 -15.50 7.54
C VAL A 138 26.48 -16.79 8.11
N PHE A 139 25.15 -16.95 8.14
CA PHE A 139 24.51 -18.09 8.80
C PHE A 139 24.33 -19.29 7.88
N LYS A 140 24.61 -19.16 6.58
CA LYS A 140 24.46 -20.22 5.57
C LYS A 140 23.05 -20.85 5.54
N GLN A 141 22.04 -20.06 5.89
CA GLN A 141 20.64 -20.46 5.95
C GLN A 141 19.74 -19.30 5.54
N ASN A 142 18.51 -19.62 5.11
CA ASN A 142 17.51 -18.60 4.82
C ASN A 142 17.00 -17.94 6.12
N PRO A 143 16.86 -16.60 6.16
CA PRO A 143 16.17 -15.93 7.26
C PRO A 143 14.75 -16.48 7.42
N PRO A 144 14.30 -16.89 8.62
CA PRO A 144 12.96 -17.43 8.80
C PRO A 144 11.88 -16.40 8.46
N ALA A 145 11.03 -16.69 7.47
CA ALA A 145 10.03 -15.75 6.94
C ALA A 145 9.04 -15.21 7.99
N LYS A 146 8.84 -15.94 9.08
CA LYS A 146 8.00 -15.52 10.23
C LYS A 146 8.59 -14.33 11.01
N PHE A 147 9.90 -14.12 10.94
CA PHE A 147 10.61 -13.04 11.64
C PHE A 147 11.21 -12.03 10.67
N TRP A 148 11.56 -12.47 9.47
CA TRP A 148 12.19 -11.66 8.44
C TRP A 148 11.31 -11.65 7.20
N ARG A 149 10.69 -10.51 6.88
CA ARG A 149 10.00 -10.36 5.59
C ARG A 149 11.05 -10.42 4.48
N ILE A 150 10.94 -11.40 3.57
CA ILE A 150 11.88 -11.54 2.45
C ILE A 150 11.30 -10.82 1.22
N PRO A 151 11.93 -9.75 0.70
CA PRO A 151 11.52 -9.13 -0.56
C PRO A 151 11.77 -10.06 -1.74
N SER A 152 10.90 -10.01 -2.76
CA SER A 152 11.01 -10.86 -3.96
C SER A 152 12.34 -10.71 -4.70
N ALA A 153 12.97 -9.54 -4.61
CA ALA A 153 14.30 -9.27 -5.16
C ALA A 153 15.39 -10.22 -4.61
N LEU A 154 15.21 -10.80 -3.42
CA LEU A 154 16.18 -11.72 -2.81
C LEU A 154 15.97 -13.20 -3.15
N THR A 155 14.91 -13.53 -3.90
CA THR A 155 14.61 -14.91 -4.31
C THR A 155 15.81 -15.65 -4.93
N PRO A 156 16.66 -15.01 -5.79
CA PRO A 156 17.82 -15.67 -6.37
C PRO A 156 18.96 -15.99 -5.38
N PHE A 157 18.99 -15.35 -4.21
CA PHE A 157 20.08 -15.48 -3.22
C PHE A 157 19.77 -16.49 -2.11
N LEU A 158 18.54 -16.98 -2.02
CA LEU A 158 18.14 -17.93 -0.98
C LEU A 158 18.75 -19.31 -1.23
N TYR A 159 19.22 -19.96 -0.17
CA TYR A 159 19.62 -21.36 -0.21
C TYR A 159 18.41 -22.24 -0.56
N THR A 160 18.56 -23.05 -1.60
CA THR A 160 17.58 -24.09 -1.94
C THR A 160 17.82 -25.28 -1.02
N ASP A 161 17.18 -25.30 0.16
CA ASP A 161 17.29 -26.48 1.01
C ASP A 161 16.60 -27.68 0.36
N LYS A 162 17.37 -28.77 0.22
CA LYS A 162 16.83 -30.12 0.05
C LYS A 162 15.99 -30.43 1.29
N ILE A 163 14.68 -30.64 1.06
CA ILE A 163 13.61 -30.89 2.05
C ILE A 163 13.13 -29.60 2.73
N SER A 164 11.98 -29.03 2.40
CA SER A 164 10.96 -29.39 1.45
C SER A 164 11.15 -28.49 0.26
N ALA A 165 11.04 -29.03 -0.96
CA ALA A 165 10.52 -28.20 -2.04
C ALA A 165 9.39 -27.37 -1.41
N PRO A 166 9.24 -26.08 -1.73
CA PRO A 166 7.89 -25.67 -1.77
C PRO A 166 7.25 -26.71 -2.74
N LYS A 167 6.51 -27.71 -2.18
CA LYS A 167 5.07 -27.76 -2.47
C LYS A 167 4.82 -26.30 -2.59
N GLN A 168 4.60 -25.87 -3.81
CA GLN A 168 4.41 -24.48 -4.08
C GLN A 168 3.49 -23.96 -2.94
N PRO A 169 3.12 -22.70 -2.90
CA PRO A 169 1.68 -22.64 -2.91
C PRO A 169 1.23 -23.64 -4.05
N PHE A 170 0.81 -24.87 -3.68
CA PHE A 170 -0.60 -25.10 -3.61
C PHE A 170 -1.09 -23.67 -3.24
N HIS A 171 -1.40 -22.86 -4.25
CA HIS A 171 -2.53 -23.20 -5.05
C HIS A 171 -3.41 -24.29 -4.35
N THR A 172 -3.58 -24.28 -3.01
CA THR A 172 -4.55 -23.43 -2.39
C THR A 172 -4.57 -22.10 -3.19
N SER A 173 -5.20 -21.98 -4.38
CA SER A 173 -6.52 -22.49 -4.68
C SER A 173 -7.17 -22.40 -3.33
N GLY A 174 -7.17 -21.20 -2.71
CA GLY A 174 -7.40 -20.98 -1.29
C GLY A 174 -8.81 -21.42 -0.99
N SER A 175 -9.09 -22.73 -1.00
CA SER A 175 -10.05 -23.25 -1.98
C SER A 175 -10.04 -22.45 -3.32
N LYS A 176 -9.91 -23.09 -4.48
CA LYS A 176 -10.83 -22.72 -5.55
C LYS A 176 -12.19 -23.13 -4.96
N ILE A 177 -12.72 -22.39 -3.97
CA ILE A 177 -14.03 -21.79 -4.12
C ILE A 177 -13.80 -21.01 -5.40
N ALA A 178 -13.94 -21.74 -6.50
CA ALA A 178 -13.70 -21.22 -7.82
C ALA A 178 -14.60 -19.99 -7.92
N PRO A 179 -14.34 -19.07 -8.86
CA PRO A 179 -15.35 -18.10 -9.26
C PRO A 179 -16.78 -18.73 -9.27
N VAL A 180 -16.87 -20.01 -9.68
CA VAL A 180 -18.02 -20.93 -9.56
C VAL A 180 -18.78 -20.92 -8.22
N ALA A 181 -18.11 -21.02 -7.07
CA ALA A 181 -18.80 -21.11 -5.78
C ALA A 181 -19.42 -19.77 -5.34
N TYR A 182 -18.90 -18.63 -5.83
CA TYR A 182 -19.61 -17.35 -5.71
C TYR A 182 -20.82 -17.28 -6.64
N TYR A 183 -20.76 -17.89 -7.83
CA TYR A 183 -21.92 -17.97 -8.73
C TYR A 183 -23.04 -18.85 -8.18
N LEU A 184 -22.77 -19.80 -7.28
CA LEU A 184 -23.81 -20.52 -6.55
C LEU A 184 -24.72 -19.59 -5.73
N THR A 185 -24.23 -18.41 -5.34
CA THR A 185 -25.07 -17.42 -4.65
C THR A 185 -26.20 -16.87 -5.53
N LEU A 186 -26.07 -16.96 -6.86
CA LEU A 186 -27.15 -16.61 -7.80
C LEU A 186 -28.36 -17.55 -7.69
N LEU A 187 -28.19 -18.76 -7.14
CA LEU A 187 -29.28 -19.70 -6.91
C LEU A 187 -30.06 -19.40 -5.61
N ILE A 188 -29.49 -18.62 -4.69
CA ILE A 188 -30.11 -18.33 -3.38
C ILE A 188 -31.48 -17.67 -3.54
N PRO A 189 -31.68 -16.64 -4.40
CA PRO A 189 -33.00 -16.05 -4.57
C PRO A 189 -34.03 -17.02 -5.12
N PHE A 190 -33.63 -17.94 -6.02
CA PHE A 190 -34.53 -18.97 -6.55
C PHE A 190 -34.97 -19.97 -5.48
N ILE A 191 -34.02 -20.44 -4.67
CA ILE A 191 -34.29 -21.35 -3.54
C ILE A 191 -35.17 -20.65 -2.50
N LEU A 192 -34.89 -19.38 -2.19
CA LEU A 192 -35.66 -18.60 -1.23
C LEU A 192 -37.10 -18.40 -1.70
N THR A 193 -37.32 -18.01 -2.97
CA THR A 193 -38.67 -17.87 -3.53
C THR A 193 -39.40 -19.20 -3.50
N TRP A 194 -38.76 -20.31 -3.91
CA TRP A 194 -39.38 -21.63 -3.83
C TRP A 194 -39.75 -22.03 -2.38
N LEU A 195 -38.88 -21.76 -1.40
CA LEU A 195 -39.14 -22.08 0.01
C LEU A 195 -40.28 -21.26 0.62
N LEU A 196 -40.45 -19.99 0.19
CA LEU A 196 -41.49 -19.10 0.69
C LEU A 196 -42.87 -19.37 0.08
N PHE A 197 -42.93 -19.78 -1.19
CA PHE A 197 -44.18 -19.91 -1.94
C PHE A 197 -44.53 -21.35 -2.33
N GLY A 198 -43.63 -22.33 -2.12
CA GLY A 198 -43.82 -23.74 -2.47
C GLY A 198 -43.70 -24.06 -3.96
N GLU A 199 -43.88 -23.06 -4.82
CA GLU A 199 -43.83 -23.16 -6.28
C GLU A 199 -43.13 -21.94 -6.90
N LEU A 200 -42.56 -22.14 -8.10
CA LEU A 200 -41.89 -21.09 -8.88
C LEU A 200 -42.28 -21.24 -10.36
N PRO A 201 -43.47 -20.78 -10.76
CA PRO A 201 -43.89 -20.78 -12.16
C PRO A 201 -43.06 -19.74 -12.92
N LEU A 202 -42.07 -20.20 -13.68
CA LEU A 202 -41.15 -19.30 -14.37
C LEU A 202 -41.75 -18.51 -15.56
N PRO A 203 -42.95 -18.81 -16.07
CA PRO A 203 -43.81 -17.80 -16.66
C PRO A 203 -44.84 -17.31 -15.63
N ASP A 204 -45.06 -16.00 -15.58
CA ASP A 204 -46.16 -15.37 -14.83
C ASP A 204 -46.06 -15.46 -13.28
N LEU A 205 -44.97 -14.94 -12.72
CA LEU A 205 -44.81 -14.82 -11.26
C LEU A 205 -45.82 -13.82 -10.69
N SER A 206 -46.34 -14.04 -9.48
CA SER A 206 -47.07 -12.98 -8.76
C SER A 206 -46.17 -11.77 -8.49
N VAL A 207 -46.77 -10.58 -8.29
CA VAL A 207 -46.01 -9.35 -8.01
C VAL A 207 -45.04 -9.55 -6.84
N LEU A 208 -45.48 -10.25 -5.78
CA LEU A 208 -44.66 -10.51 -4.60
C LEU A 208 -43.50 -11.48 -4.90
N GLN A 209 -43.77 -12.59 -5.60
CA GLN A 209 -42.75 -13.55 -6.02
C GLN A 209 -41.68 -12.89 -6.91
N TYR A 210 -42.11 -12.01 -7.83
CA TYR A 210 -41.23 -11.26 -8.72
C TYR A 210 -40.20 -10.44 -7.92
N PHE A 211 -40.64 -9.62 -6.97
CA PHE A 211 -39.74 -8.78 -6.18
C PHE A 211 -38.85 -9.60 -5.22
N VAL A 212 -39.37 -10.68 -4.62
CA VAL A 212 -38.60 -11.59 -3.75
C VAL A 212 -37.48 -12.29 -4.54
N LEU A 213 -37.71 -12.62 -5.81
CA LEU A 213 -36.71 -13.22 -6.68
C LEU A 213 -35.69 -12.20 -7.18
N PHE A 214 -36.16 -11.16 -7.88
CA PHE A 214 -35.27 -10.31 -8.69
C PHE A 214 -34.55 -9.23 -7.88
N THR A 215 -35.11 -8.75 -6.76
CA THR A 215 -34.45 -7.72 -5.95
C THR A 215 -33.16 -8.24 -5.32
N PRO A 216 -33.14 -9.37 -4.59
CA PRO A 216 -31.90 -9.93 -4.04
C PRO A 216 -30.93 -10.37 -5.15
N LEU A 217 -31.45 -10.90 -6.26
CA LEU A 217 -30.64 -11.32 -7.40
C LEU A 217 -29.86 -10.15 -8.01
N LEU A 218 -30.50 -8.99 -8.18
CA LEU A 218 -29.84 -7.76 -8.64
C LEU A 218 -28.68 -7.34 -7.72
N PHE A 219 -28.90 -7.34 -6.39
CA PHE A 219 -27.87 -6.97 -5.42
C PHE A 219 -26.70 -7.97 -5.39
N ILE A 220 -26.99 -9.27 -5.53
CA ILE A 220 -25.96 -10.32 -5.61
C ILE A 220 -25.12 -10.13 -6.86
N ILE A 221 -25.74 -9.95 -8.04
CA ILE A 221 -25.02 -9.72 -9.30
C ILE A 221 -24.14 -8.48 -9.18
N ARG A 222 -24.67 -7.35 -8.67
CA ARG A 222 -23.89 -6.12 -8.46
C ARG A 222 -22.68 -6.35 -7.54
N LYS A 223 -22.85 -7.13 -6.47
CA LYS A 223 -21.75 -7.49 -5.57
C LYS A 223 -20.68 -8.34 -6.25
N LEU A 224 -21.08 -9.32 -7.07
CA LEU A 224 -20.16 -10.16 -7.84
C LEU A 224 -19.36 -9.34 -8.86
N VAL A 225 -20.01 -8.38 -9.53
CA VAL A 225 -19.35 -7.43 -10.44
C VAL A 225 -18.29 -6.62 -9.70
N ALA A 226 -18.67 -5.97 -8.60
CA ALA A 226 -17.72 -5.17 -7.81
C ALA A 226 -16.55 -6.00 -7.26
N MET A 227 -16.81 -7.24 -6.81
CA MET A 227 -15.76 -8.16 -6.35
C MET A 227 -14.80 -8.58 -7.47
N ASN A 228 -15.29 -8.70 -8.70
CA ASN A 228 -14.47 -9.00 -9.86
C ASN A 228 -13.59 -7.80 -10.25
N GLU A 229 -14.18 -6.60 -10.31
CA GLU A 229 -13.46 -5.36 -10.61
C GLU A 229 -12.39 -5.01 -9.56
N GLU A 230 -12.59 -5.37 -8.30
CA GLU A 230 -11.58 -5.15 -7.24
C GLU A 230 -10.48 -6.22 -7.24
N ARG A 231 -10.66 -7.34 -7.95
CA ARG A 231 -9.85 -8.57 -7.80
C ARG A 231 -8.36 -8.31 -8.02
N HIS A 232 -7.99 -7.60 -9.09
CA HIS A 232 -6.59 -7.28 -9.41
C HIS A 232 -5.98 -6.25 -8.45
N LEU A 233 -6.82 -5.46 -7.78
CA LEU A 233 -6.41 -4.45 -6.80
C LEU A 233 -6.31 -4.98 -5.37
N LYS A 234 -6.86 -6.16 -5.06
CA LYS A 234 -6.79 -6.76 -3.71
C LYS A 234 -5.37 -6.81 -3.11
N PRO A 235 -4.31 -7.19 -3.86
CA PRO A 235 -2.94 -7.15 -3.33
C PRO A 235 -2.51 -5.74 -2.92
N VAL A 236 -2.87 -4.74 -3.72
CA VAL A 236 -2.57 -3.32 -3.46
C VAL A 236 -3.36 -2.83 -2.25
N ILE A 237 -4.66 -3.13 -2.19
CA ILE A 237 -5.54 -2.75 -1.06
C ILE A 237 -5.06 -3.34 0.27
N ARG A 238 -4.51 -4.55 0.25
CA ARG A 238 -3.91 -5.19 1.43
C ARG A 238 -2.65 -4.46 1.90
N ASN A 239 -1.85 -3.98 0.96
CA ASN A 239 -0.58 -3.30 1.21
C ASN A 239 -0.73 -1.78 1.41
N LEU A 240 -1.94 -1.24 1.45
CA LEU A 240 -2.18 0.21 1.66
C LEU A 240 -1.36 0.85 2.79
N PRO A 241 -1.24 0.25 3.99
CA PRO A 241 -0.42 0.82 5.07
C PRO A 241 1.08 0.89 4.79
N LEU A 242 1.56 0.21 3.74
CA LEU A 242 2.97 0.14 3.38
C LEU A 242 3.37 1.18 2.33
N TYR A 243 2.39 1.82 1.68
CA TYR A 243 2.66 2.79 0.62
C TYR A 243 2.86 4.19 1.20
N ASN A 244 3.79 4.93 0.60
CA ASN A 244 4.02 6.32 0.99
C ASN A 244 2.87 7.24 0.53
N ARG A 245 2.75 8.43 1.11
CA ARG A 245 1.65 9.37 0.80
C ARG A 245 1.51 9.75 -0.69
N TYR A 246 2.60 9.80 -1.46
CA TYR A 246 2.56 10.09 -2.90
C TYR A 246 2.05 8.90 -3.71
N GLN A 247 2.42 7.68 -3.30
CA GLN A 247 1.86 6.44 -3.84
C GLN A 247 0.37 6.32 -3.51
N LEU A 248 -0.06 6.70 -2.30
CA LEU A 248 -1.48 6.75 -1.94
C LEU A 248 -2.25 7.77 -2.80
N ALA A 249 -1.68 8.97 -3.00
CA ALA A 249 -2.25 9.98 -3.89
C ALA A 249 -2.31 9.50 -5.35
N TYR A 250 -1.28 8.80 -5.83
CA TYR A 250 -1.27 8.20 -7.15
C TYR A 250 -2.34 7.12 -7.29
N LEU A 251 -2.53 6.27 -6.27
CA LEU A 251 -3.56 5.24 -6.30
C LEU A 251 -4.96 5.85 -6.42
N SER A 252 -5.27 6.97 -5.75
CA SER A 252 -6.62 7.57 -5.79
C SER A 252 -6.90 8.48 -6.98
N GLY A 253 -5.87 9.14 -7.54
CA GLY A 253 -6.07 10.14 -8.60
C GLY A 253 -4.92 10.28 -9.60
N GLY A 254 -4.05 9.27 -9.69
CA GLY A 254 -2.94 9.22 -10.62
C GLY A 254 -1.91 10.32 -10.41
N TYR A 255 -1.21 10.69 -11.49
CA TYR A 255 -0.20 11.74 -11.44
C TYR A 255 -0.74 13.09 -10.99
N ASN A 256 -2.03 13.38 -11.23
CA ASN A 256 -2.64 14.63 -10.83
C ASN A 256 -2.65 14.77 -9.30
N ASN A 257 -3.17 13.77 -8.58
CA ASN A 257 -3.20 13.82 -7.12
C ASN A 257 -1.79 13.75 -6.53
N ALA A 258 -0.89 12.94 -7.09
CA ALA A 258 0.51 12.88 -6.64
C ALA A 258 1.23 14.23 -6.83
N PHE A 259 1.00 14.91 -7.96
CA PHE A 259 1.55 16.23 -8.25
C PHE A 259 0.97 17.32 -7.34
N LEU A 260 -0.33 17.28 -7.07
CA LEU A 260 -0.98 18.22 -6.16
C LEU A 260 -0.45 18.07 -4.74
N LEU A 261 -0.26 16.82 -4.29
CA LEU A 261 0.32 16.55 -2.99
C LEU A 261 1.74 17.09 -2.89
N LEU A 262 2.57 16.84 -3.92
CA LEU A 262 3.93 17.37 -3.98
C LEU A 262 3.95 18.89 -3.99
N THR A 263 3.10 19.53 -4.79
CA THR A 263 3.02 20.99 -4.84
C THR A 263 2.59 21.55 -3.48
N ASN A 264 1.61 20.93 -2.81
CA ASN A 264 1.18 21.31 -1.47
C ASN A 264 2.34 21.21 -0.46
N ASP A 265 3.06 20.08 -0.48
CA ASP A 265 4.23 19.88 0.36
C ASP A 265 5.30 20.96 0.12
N LEU A 266 5.59 21.32 -1.14
CA LEU A 266 6.56 22.39 -1.46
C LEU A 266 6.16 23.76 -0.92
N VAL A 267 4.85 24.03 -0.85
CA VAL A 267 4.31 25.30 -0.37
C VAL A 267 4.32 25.34 1.14
N GLU A 268 3.87 24.26 1.80
CA GLU A 268 3.89 24.13 3.26
C GLU A 268 5.33 24.24 3.80
N ASN A 269 6.32 23.76 3.05
CA ASN A 269 7.75 23.89 3.37
C ASN A 269 8.39 25.21 2.91
N ASN A 270 7.61 26.16 2.37
CA ASN A 270 8.06 27.46 1.86
C ASN A 270 9.08 27.43 0.71
N TRP A 271 9.23 26.32 -0.01
CA TRP A 271 10.17 26.20 -1.15
C TRP A 271 9.63 26.89 -2.40
N ILE A 272 8.31 26.92 -2.55
CA ILE A 272 7.64 27.63 -3.64
C ILE A 272 6.57 28.57 -3.07
N LYS A 273 6.43 29.75 -3.69
CA LYS A 273 5.32 30.67 -3.41
C LYS A 273 4.44 30.79 -4.64
N ILE A 274 3.15 30.50 -4.46
CA ILE A 274 2.15 30.71 -5.50
C ILE A 274 1.72 32.18 -5.49
N ARG A 275 2.13 32.95 -6.49
CA ARG A 275 1.59 34.29 -6.75
C ARG A 275 0.45 34.20 -7.74
N ASP A 276 -0.67 34.84 -7.41
CA ASP A 276 -1.78 35.01 -8.35
C ASP A 276 -1.53 36.26 -9.18
N THR A 277 -1.06 36.10 -10.42
CA THR A 277 -0.78 37.22 -11.33
C THR A 277 -1.96 37.59 -12.21
N LYS A 278 -3.20 37.30 -11.77
CA LYS A 278 -4.47 37.51 -12.51
C LYS A 278 -4.66 38.89 -13.17
N LYS A 279 -3.82 39.89 -12.89
CA LYS A 279 -3.87 41.24 -13.49
C LYS A 279 -2.62 41.70 -14.23
N GLU A 280 -1.49 40.97 -14.17
CA GLU A 280 -0.21 41.48 -14.71
C GLU A 280 0.32 40.73 -15.94
N PHE A 281 -0.13 39.49 -16.17
CA PHE A 281 0.33 38.70 -17.31
C PHE A 281 -0.75 37.74 -17.82
N SER A 282 -0.80 37.53 -19.14
CA SER A 282 -1.64 36.51 -19.79
C SER A 282 -1.27 35.07 -19.39
N LYS A 283 -0.13 34.87 -18.72
CA LYS A 283 0.34 33.60 -18.16
C LYS A 283 0.57 33.75 -16.65
N LYS A 284 0.06 32.81 -15.86
CA LYS A 284 0.33 32.71 -14.42
C LYS A 284 1.78 32.30 -14.19
N TYR A 285 2.56 33.12 -13.46
CA TYR A 285 3.95 32.82 -13.13
C TYR A 285 4.11 32.43 -11.66
N PHE A 286 5.10 31.56 -11.41
CA PHE A 286 5.47 31.06 -10.08
C PHE A 286 6.94 31.39 -9.81
N SER A 287 7.27 31.66 -8.54
CA SER A 287 8.64 31.92 -8.11
C SER A 287 9.08 30.85 -7.12
N LEU A 288 10.20 30.20 -7.41
CA LEU A 288 10.89 29.35 -6.44
C LEU A 288 11.66 30.26 -5.50
N ILE A 289 11.48 30.10 -4.19
CA ILE A 289 12.41 30.65 -3.21
C ILE A 289 13.13 29.44 -2.63
N ALA A 290 14.24 29.06 -3.24
CA ALA A 290 15.11 28.05 -2.67
C ALA A 290 15.88 28.69 -1.51
N ASP A 291 15.31 28.65 -0.31
CA ASP A 291 16.04 28.99 0.90
C ASP A 291 16.79 27.74 1.37
N GLN A 292 18.08 27.66 1.04
CA GLN A 292 18.91 26.47 1.30
C GLN A 292 19.18 26.24 2.80
N THR A 293 18.69 27.11 3.69
CA THR A 293 19.27 27.25 5.03
C THR A 293 18.47 26.65 6.20
N ASN A 294 17.22 26.19 6.03
CA ASN A 294 16.46 25.56 7.13
C ASN A 294 15.68 24.28 6.76
N ALA A 295 15.65 23.89 5.48
CA ALA A 295 14.76 22.82 5.03
C ALA A 295 15.44 21.46 4.76
N PHE A 296 16.75 21.36 4.97
CA PHE A 296 17.47 20.09 4.89
C PHE A 296 17.10 19.10 6.00
N GLU A 297 16.27 19.51 6.97
CA GLU A 297 15.85 18.70 8.10
C GLU A 297 14.37 18.28 8.08
N ASP A 298 13.56 18.63 7.06
CA ASP A 298 12.18 18.14 6.98
C ASP A 298 12.13 16.70 6.44
N GLN A 299 12.16 15.77 7.40
CA GLN A 299 12.19 14.31 7.29
C GLN A 299 11.09 13.71 6.39
N ASN A 300 10.11 14.46 5.91
CA ASN A 300 8.99 13.92 5.11
C ASN A 300 9.09 14.19 3.59
N PHE A 301 10.11 14.91 3.13
CA PHE A 301 10.36 15.11 1.70
C PHE A 301 11.28 14.02 1.12
N ILE A 302 10.90 13.46 -0.01
CA ILE A 302 11.69 12.40 -0.67
C ILE A 302 12.83 13.08 -1.41
N GLN A 303 14.09 12.81 -1.08
CA GLN A 303 15.27 13.26 -1.86
C GLN A 303 15.16 14.70 -2.43
N PRO A 304 15.22 15.73 -1.56
CA PRO A 304 15.18 17.13 -1.97
C PRO A 304 16.14 17.44 -3.12
N GLU A 305 17.30 16.78 -3.16
CA GLU A 305 18.34 16.95 -4.17
C GLU A 305 17.85 16.56 -5.57
N VAL A 306 17.16 15.41 -5.70
CA VAL A 306 16.65 14.91 -6.98
C VAL A 306 15.50 15.79 -7.48
N LEU A 307 14.68 16.28 -6.55
CA LEU A 307 13.66 17.27 -6.88
C LEU A 307 14.31 18.58 -7.38
N PHE A 308 15.30 19.11 -6.67
CA PHE A 308 15.96 20.35 -7.09
C PHE A 308 16.67 20.18 -8.44
N GLN A 309 17.27 19.01 -8.70
CA GLN A 309 17.81 18.66 -10.02
C GLN A 309 16.74 18.68 -11.11
N SER A 310 15.55 18.08 -10.88
CA SER A 310 14.48 18.12 -11.87
C SER A 310 13.96 19.55 -12.11
N MET A 311 14.03 20.40 -11.08
CA MET A 311 13.66 21.82 -11.15
C MET A 311 14.74 22.73 -11.75
N ASP A 312 16.01 22.30 -11.79
CA ASP A 312 17.11 23.06 -12.40
C ASP A 312 16.96 23.19 -13.92
N HIS A 313 16.22 22.28 -14.54
CA HIS A 313 15.86 22.33 -15.95
C HIS A 313 14.79 23.40 -16.28
N LEU A 314 14.20 24.05 -15.27
CA LEU A 314 13.20 25.11 -15.48
C LEU A 314 13.85 26.40 -15.99
N TYR A 315 13.36 26.90 -17.12
CA TYR A 315 13.79 28.18 -17.69
C TYR A 315 13.43 29.34 -16.74
N ASN A 316 14.46 29.98 -16.16
CA ASN A 316 14.39 31.08 -15.20
C ASN A 316 13.62 30.73 -13.89
N LYS A 317 14.36 30.30 -12.86
CA LYS A 317 13.86 29.95 -11.52
C LYS A 317 12.99 31.04 -10.84
N SER A 318 13.21 32.30 -11.20
CA SER A 318 12.44 33.43 -10.67
C SER A 318 11.05 33.58 -11.30
N LYS A 319 10.83 33.00 -12.50
CA LYS A 319 9.61 33.11 -13.30
C LYS A 319 9.42 31.87 -14.18
N PHE A 320 8.86 30.80 -13.62
CA PHE A 320 8.47 29.62 -14.40
C PHE A 320 6.96 29.54 -14.60
N SER A 321 6.53 28.88 -15.67
CA SER A 321 5.12 28.61 -15.97
C SER A 321 4.66 27.27 -15.39
N LEU A 322 3.37 27.14 -15.09
CA LEU A 322 2.78 25.92 -14.50
C LEU A 322 2.98 24.64 -15.35
N PRO A 323 2.94 24.69 -16.70
CA PRO A 323 3.28 23.52 -17.54
C PRO A 323 4.73 23.05 -17.38
N GLN A 324 5.68 23.98 -17.26
CA GLN A 324 7.10 23.64 -17.06
C GLN A 324 7.30 22.96 -15.70
N LEU A 325 6.64 23.48 -14.66
CA LEU A 325 6.63 22.85 -13.34
C LEU A 325 6.01 21.44 -13.38
N ALA A 326 4.88 21.29 -14.07
CA ALA A 326 4.22 19.99 -14.23
C ALA A 326 5.15 18.95 -14.88
N SER A 327 5.89 19.35 -15.92
CA SER A 327 6.87 18.48 -16.58
C SER A 327 8.00 18.07 -15.62
N ALA A 328 8.63 19.05 -14.96
CA ALA A 328 9.75 18.81 -14.04
C ALA A 328 9.38 17.94 -12.84
N LEU A 329 8.18 18.15 -12.28
CA LEU A 329 7.71 17.36 -11.14
C LEU A 329 7.19 15.97 -11.56
N SER A 330 6.67 15.81 -12.78
CA SER A 330 6.26 14.51 -13.30
C SER A 330 7.43 13.54 -13.43
N GLU A 331 8.58 14.02 -13.92
CA GLU A 331 9.82 13.25 -14.02
C GLU A 331 10.27 12.71 -12.66
N TYR A 332 10.22 13.57 -11.64
CA TYR A 332 10.53 13.20 -10.27
C TYR A 332 9.50 12.23 -9.64
N LEU A 333 8.20 12.41 -9.94
CA LEU A 333 7.13 11.57 -9.39
C LEU A 333 7.05 10.18 -10.03
N HIS A 334 7.41 10.06 -11.31
CA HIS A 334 7.33 8.81 -12.07
C HIS A 334 7.98 7.61 -11.35
N PRO A 335 9.24 7.67 -10.86
CA PRO A 335 9.88 6.55 -10.18
C PRO A 335 9.38 6.28 -8.75
N ILE A 336 8.61 7.20 -8.15
CA ILE A 336 8.31 7.15 -6.70
C ILE A 336 6.83 6.86 -6.43
N ALA A 337 5.94 7.44 -7.23
CA ALA A 337 4.50 7.37 -7.03
C ALA A 337 3.86 6.19 -7.77
N THR A 338 4.52 5.64 -8.79
CA THR A 338 3.96 4.55 -9.59
C THR A 338 3.90 3.25 -8.81
N ILE A 339 2.73 2.61 -8.87
CA ILE A 339 2.52 1.26 -8.35
C ILE A 339 2.04 0.41 -9.52
N GLN A 340 2.74 -0.69 -9.76
CA GLN A 340 2.32 -1.68 -10.75
C GLN A 340 1.12 -2.45 -10.22
N THR A 341 -0.01 -2.34 -10.93
CA THR A 341 -1.21 -3.16 -10.68
C THR A 341 -1.26 -4.29 -11.70
N ALA A 342 -1.83 -5.43 -11.31
CA ALA A 342 -2.13 -6.48 -12.28
C ALA A 342 -3.20 -5.97 -13.27
N PRO A 343 -3.19 -6.39 -14.54
CA PRO A 343 -4.22 -5.98 -15.48
C PRO A 343 -5.60 -6.49 -15.02
N PRO A 344 -6.67 -5.72 -15.28
CA PRO A 344 -8.02 -6.18 -14.96
C PRO A 344 -8.36 -7.43 -15.78
N GLU A 345 -8.81 -8.48 -15.10
CA GLU A 345 -9.20 -9.73 -15.73
C GLU A 345 -10.71 -9.71 -16.01
N ARG A 346 -11.10 -9.89 -17.28
CA ARG A 346 -12.51 -9.97 -17.67
C ARG A 346 -13.05 -11.35 -17.34
N ASP A 347 -14.11 -11.41 -16.54
CA ASP A 347 -14.77 -12.66 -16.21
C ASP A 347 -15.80 -13.03 -17.28
N ALA A 348 -15.52 -14.09 -18.04
CA ALA A 348 -16.36 -14.55 -19.15
C ALA A 348 -17.75 -15.04 -18.70
N ILE A 349 -17.91 -15.41 -17.42
CA ILE A 349 -19.19 -15.87 -16.87
C ILE A 349 -20.08 -14.69 -16.50
N LEU A 350 -19.49 -13.60 -15.99
CA LEU A 350 -20.25 -12.45 -15.50
C LEU A 350 -20.86 -11.62 -16.65
N TYR A 351 -20.26 -11.67 -17.84
CA TYR A 351 -20.74 -10.95 -19.01
C TYR A 351 -22.14 -11.38 -19.50
N PRO A 352 -22.44 -12.68 -19.69
CA PRO A 352 -23.78 -13.12 -20.06
C PRO A 352 -24.81 -13.00 -18.92
N VAL A 353 -24.39 -12.90 -17.65
CA VAL A 353 -25.33 -12.86 -16.50
C VAL A 353 -26.28 -11.66 -16.57
N TRP A 354 -25.80 -10.48 -16.99
CA TRP A 354 -26.67 -9.32 -17.16
C TRP A 354 -27.69 -9.49 -18.29
N LEU A 355 -27.27 -10.09 -19.41
CA LEU A 355 -28.16 -10.39 -20.54
C LEU A 355 -29.25 -11.37 -20.12
N VAL A 356 -28.87 -12.45 -19.41
CA VAL A 356 -29.82 -13.45 -18.89
C VAL A 356 -30.77 -12.81 -17.89
N LEU A 357 -30.27 -11.99 -16.96
CA LEU A 357 -31.12 -11.27 -15.99
C LEU A 357 -32.14 -10.39 -16.72
N SER A 358 -31.73 -9.60 -17.71
CA SER A 358 -32.63 -8.73 -18.47
C SER A 358 -33.72 -9.52 -19.19
N VAL A 359 -33.37 -10.65 -19.83
CA VAL A 359 -34.37 -11.53 -20.48
C VAL A 359 -35.32 -12.13 -19.44
N MET A 360 -34.80 -12.63 -18.31
CA MET A 360 -35.62 -13.22 -17.26
C MET A 360 -36.57 -12.21 -16.61
N THR A 361 -36.14 -10.97 -16.38
CA THR A 361 -37.02 -9.92 -15.81
C THR A 361 -38.21 -9.59 -16.71
N ILE A 362 -38.06 -9.75 -18.03
CA ILE A 362 -39.15 -9.55 -19.00
C ILE A 362 -40.01 -10.81 -19.09
N TYR A 363 -39.39 -11.98 -19.17
CA TYR A 363 -40.08 -13.26 -19.33
C TYR A 363 -40.95 -13.64 -18.11
N CYS A 364 -40.47 -13.34 -16.90
CA CYS A 364 -41.17 -13.65 -15.65
C CYS A 364 -42.09 -12.51 -15.18
N PHE A 365 -42.34 -11.49 -16.01
CA PHE A 365 -43.12 -10.32 -15.60
C PHE A 365 -44.57 -10.70 -15.26
N PRO A 366 -45.13 -10.26 -14.12
CA PRO A 366 -46.50 -10.58 -13.71
C PRO A 366 -47.56 -10.05 -14.68
N ALA A 367 -48.57 -10.87 -14.97
CA ALA A 367 -49.81 -10.44 -15.63
C ALA A 367 -50.83 -9.77 -14.67
N GLU A 368 -50.54 -9.69 -13.36
CA GLU A 368 -51.39 -9.00 -12.38
C GLU A 368 -51.54 -7.50 -12.71
N GLU A 369 -52.72 -6.93 -12.43
CA GLU A 369 -52.97 -5.50 -12.66
C GLU A 369 -52.04 -4.61 -11.82
N VAL A 370 -51.36 -3.68 -12.49
CA VAL A 370 -50.43 -2.74 -11.86
C VAL A 370 -51.22 -1.58 -11.25
N ASN A 371 -51.28 -1.52 -9.92
CA ASN A 371 -51.75 -0.36 -9.18
C ASN A 371 -50.64 0.71 -9.02
N LEU A 372 -50.98 1.90 -8.51
CA LEU A 372 -50.03 2.99 -8.36
C LEU A 372 -48.77 2.62 -7.54
N ILE A 373 -48.94 1.83 -6.47
CA ILE A 373 -47.85 1.43 -5.56
C ILE A 373 -46.92 0.44 -6.27
N THR A 374 -47.48 -0.62 -6.86
CA THR A 374 -46.71 -1.63 -7.60
C THR A 374 -46.03 -1.03 -8.82
N GLY A 375 -46.70 -0.12 -9.55
CA GLY A 375 -46.11 0.64 -10.65
C GLY A 375 -44.91 1.49 -10.21
N PHE A 376 -45.01 2.16 -9.07
CA PHE A 376 -43.88 2.90 -8.49
C PHE A 376 -42.71 1.97 -8.13
N LEU A 377 -42.98 0.80 -7.52
CA LEU A 377 -41.96 -0.18 -7.18
C LEU A 377 -41.26 -0.74 -8.42
N TYR A 378 -42.00 -1.03 -9.50
CA TYR A 378 -41.40 -1.42 -10.77
C TYR A 378 -40.51 -0.32 -11.34
N GLY A 379 -40.97 0.94 -11.30
CA GLY A 379 -40.17 2.09 -11.73
C GLY A 379 -38.83 2.17 -10.99
N VAL A 380 -38.83 2.04 -9.66
CA VAL A 380 -37.61 2.01 -8.84
C VAL A 380 -36.73 0.82 -9.21
N PHE A 381 -37.29 -0.38 -9.35
CA PHE A 381 -36.53 -1.58 -9.68
C PHE A 381 -35.86 -1.50 -11.05
N PHE A 382 -36.59 -1.10 -12.10
CA PHE A 382 -36.01 -0.94 -13.45
C PHE A 382 -34.99 0.19 -13.51
N PHE A 383 -35.18 1.27 -12.74
CA PHE A 383 -34.17 2.32 -12.60
C PHE A 383 -32.88 1.79 -11.96
N LEU A 384 -32.98 0.96 -10.91
CA LEU A 384 -31.81 0.31 -10.30
C LEU A 384 -31.13 -0.69 -11.24
N CYS A 385 -31.89 -1.43 -12.04
CA CYS A 385 -31.36 -2.30 -13.09
C CYS A 385 -30.59 -1.49 -14.14
N PHE A 386 -31.20 -0.39 -14.62
CA PHE A 386 -30.58 0.51 -15.59
C PHE A 386 -29.25 1.08 -15.07
N ILE A 387 -29.24 1.64 -13.85
CA ILE A 387 -28.00 2.14 -13.23
C ILE A 387 -26.93 1.06 -13.14
N SER A 388 -27.33 -0.17 -12.77
CA SER A 388 -26.37 -1.26 -12.58
C SER A 388 -25.81 -1.77 -13.91
N ILE A 389 -26.61 -1.80 -14.98
CA ILE A 389 -26.15 -2.14 -16.34
C ILE A 389 -25.20 -1.05 -16.87
N VAL A 390 -25.57 0.22 -16.72
CA VAL A 390 -24.70 1.34 -17.14
C VAL A 390 -23.36 1.27 -16.39
N SER A 391 -23.40 1.11 -15.06
CA SER A 391 -22.20 0.96 -14.24
C SER A 391 -21.32 -0.21 -14.67
N TRP A 392 -21.92 -1.30 -15.16
CA TRP A 392 -21.18 -2.46 -15.63
C TRP A 392 -20.56 -2.24 -17.03
N GLN A 393 -21.24 -1.50 -17.91
CA GLN A 393 -20.70 -1.13 -19.23
C GLN A 393 -19.58 -0.09 -19.12
N THR A 394 -19.64 0.78 -18.12
CA THR A 394 -18.62 1.79 -17.82
C THR A 394 -17.98 1.47 -16.47
N PRO A 395 -17.10 0.45 -16.39
CA PRO A 395 -16.50 0.04 -15.12
C PRO A 395 -15.72 1.20 -14.51
N ASP A 396 -15.76 1.28 -13.18
CA ASP A 396 -14.99 2.27 -12.44
C ASP A 396 -13.49 2.11 -12.76
N SER A 397 -12.79 3.23 -12.96
CA SER A 397 -11.34 3.20 -13.09
C SER A 397 -10.68 2.68 -11.80
N ASP A 398 -9.50 2.06 -11.92
CA ASP A 398 -8.70 1.62 -10.77
C ASP A 398 -8.56 2.70 -9.70
N HIS A 399 -8.37 3.95 -10.14
CA HIS A 399 -8.32 5.12 -9.26
C HIS A 399 -9.59 5.32 -8.43
N THR A 400 -10.77 5.13 -9.04
CA THR A 400 -12.08 5.24 -8.38
C THR A 400 -12.27 4.11 -7.35
N ILE A 401 -11.85 2.90 -7.69
CA ILE A 401 -11.92 1.75 -6.78
C ILE A 401 -10.99 1.98 -5.59
N MET A 402 -9.77 2.43 -5.85
CA MET A 402 -8.78 2.73 -4.82
C MET A 402 -9.19 3.88 -3.90
N GLU A 403 -9.82 4.93 -4.43
CA GLU A 403 -10.39 6.04 -3.65
C GLU A 403 -11.38 5.51 -2.59
N ARG A 404 -12.32 4.65 -2.99
CA ARG A 404 -13.28 4.03 -2.08
C ARG A 404 -12.59 3.13 -1.05
N ALA A 405 -11.57 2.38 -1.47
CA ALA A 405 -10.79 1.53 -0.57
C ALA A 405 -10.03 2.33 0.49
N LEU A 406 -9.45 3.48 0.11
CA LEU A 406 -8.78 4.41 1.01
C LEU A 406 -9.76 5.06 2.00
N LYS A 407 -10.94 5.50 1.54
CA LYS A 407 -12.00 6.04 2.41
C LYS A 407 -12.45 5.02 3.47
N LYS A 408 -12.54 3.73 3.11
CA LYS A 408 -12.85 2.65 4.07
C LYS A 408 -11.72 2.38 5.07
N LYS A 409 -10.47 2.69 4.72
CA LYS A 409 -9.28 2.51 5.54
C LYS A 409 -8.64 3.84 5.93
N ILE A 410 -9.46 4.79 6.40
CA ILE A 410 -9.00 6.15 6.71
C ILE A 410 -7.85 6.18 7.73
N GLY A 411 -7.76 5.18 8.61
CA GLY A 411 -6.68 5.03 9.59
C GLY A 411 -5.28 4.88 8.96
N VAL A 412 -5.16 4.55 7.67
CA VAL A 412 -3.89 4.58 6.93
C VAL A 412 -3.33 6.00 6.81
N LEU A 413 -4.17 7.02 6.96
CA LEU A 413 -3.80 8.43 6.81
C LEU A 413 -3.50 9.12 8.15
N ASN A 414 -3.53 8.38 9.27
CA ASN A 414 -3.32 8.94 10.61
C ASN A 414 -1.94 9.59 10.75
N ASP A 415 -0.94 9.08 10.03
CA ASP A 415 0.43 9.59 10.05
C ASP A 415 0.66 10.76 9.06
N ILE A 416 -0.39 11.26 8.41
CA ILE A 416 -0.30 12.34 7.41
C ILE A 416 -0.51 13.71 8.07
N ARG A 417 0.48 14.58 7.84
CA ARG A 417 0.74 15.83 8.57
C ARG A 417 -0.41 16.84 8.58
N THR A 418 -1.14 17.03 7.46
CA THR A 418 -2.16 18.08 7.35
C THR A 418 -3.48 17.57 6.77
N LEU A 419 -4.59 18.21 7.18
CA LEU A 419 -5.93 17.94 6.65
C LEU A 419 -6.00 18.16 5.12
N HIS A 420 -5.21 19.10 4.59
CA HIS A 420 -5.11 19.36 3.16
C HIS A 420 -4.47 18.18 2.42
N GLN A 421 -3.41 17.59 2.96
CA GLN A 421 -2.76 16.41 2.38
C GLN A 421 -3.69 15.20 2.39
N GLN A 422 -4.39 14.97 3.51
CA GLN A 422 -5.39 13.90 3.60
C GLN A 422 -6.52 14.09 2.59
N ALA A 423 -7.00 15.34 2.41
CA ALA A 423 -8.01 15.67 1.41
C ALA A 423 -7.53 15.40 -0.02
N ILE A 424 -6.27 15.70 -0.36
CA ILE A 424 -5.70 15.39 -1.69
C ILE A 424 -5.66 13.87 -1.94
N ILE A 425 -5.32 13.09 -0.92
CA ILE A 425 -5.22 11.64 -1.07
C ILE A 425 -6.60 11.00 -1.15
N LEU A 426 -7.58 11.49 -0.38
CA LEU A 426 -8.92 10.91 -0.30
C LEU A 426 -9.86 11.39 -1.40
N ASN A 427 -9.72 12.62 -1.86
CA ASN A 427 -10.62 13.20 -2.85
C ASN A 427 -9.88 13.39 -4.16
N ARG A 428 -10.54 13.02 -5.26
CA ARG A 428 -10.18 13.60 -6.54
C ARG A 428 -10.38 15.11 -6.46
N PHE A 429 -9.53 15.80 -7.21
CA PHE A 429 -9.51 17.23 -7.48
C PHE A 429 -10.84 18.00 -7.35
N ASN A 430 -11.96 17.38 -7.73
CA ASN A 430 -13.29 17.98 -7.67
C ASN A 430 -13.86 18.22 -6.25
N GLY A 431 -13.22 17.74 -5.19
CA GLY A 431 -13.68 17.89 -3.79
C GLY A 431 -12.81 18.78 -2.90
N VAL A 432 -11.81 19.47 -3.47
CA VAL A 432 -10.82 20.27 -2.71
C VAL A 432 -10.91 21.77 -3.05
N PHE A 433 -11.93 22.19 -3.83
CA PHE A 433 -12.11 23.56 -4.31
C PHE A 433 -12.30 24.61 -3.21
N ASP A 434 -12.62 24.22 -1.99
CA ASP A 434 -12.89 25.17 -0.90
C ASP A 434 -11.62 25.67 -0.21
N ILE A 435 -10.46 25.10 -0.54
CA ILE A 435 -9.19 25.51 0.04
C ILE A 435 -8.51 26.52 -0.91
N PRO A 436 -8.15 27.73 -0.45
CA PRO A 436 -7.64 28.81 -1.32
C PRO A 436 -6.42 28.45 -2.17
N PHE A 437 -5.57 27.55 -1.66
CA PHE A 437 -4.45 26.97 -2.41
C PHE A 437 -4.93 26.25 -3.69
N PHE A 438 -5.98 25.43 -3.55
CA PHE A 438 -6.53 24.62 -4.63
C PHE A 438 -7.36 25.45 -5.59
N GLN A 439 -8.04 26.52 -5.18
CA GLN A 439 -8.67 27.43 -6.17
C GLN A 439 -7.65 28.04 -7.14
N LYS A 440 -6.42 28.25 -6.69
CA LYS A 440 -5.33 28.83 -7.50
C LYS A 440 -4.71 27.82 -8.47
N THR A 441 -4.49 26.58 -8.01
CA THR A 441 -3.92 25.49 -8.82
C THR A 441 -4.96 24.71 -9.62
N ALA A 442 -6.20 24.62 -9.14
CA ALA A 442 -7.23 23.75 -9.70
C ALA A 442 -7.89 24.28 -10.98
N ASN A 443 -7.98 25.61 -11.11
CA ASN A 443 -8.47 26.21 -12.35
C ASN A 443 -7.57 25.94 -13.57
N PHE A 444 -6.38 25.36 -13.38
CA PHE A 444 -5.48 24.95 -14.47
C PHE A 444 -5.84 23.59 -15.07
N PHE A 445 -6.33 22.63 -14.28
CA PHE A 445 -6.68 21.29 -14.77
C PHE A 445 -8.13 21.20 -15.29
N ASN A 446 -8.88 22.31 -15.25
CA ASN A 446 -10.24 22.41 -15.79
C ASN A 446 -10.29 22.58 -17.32
N ALA A 447 -9.15 22.65 -18.01
CA ALA A 447 -9.11 22.76 -19.47
C ALA A 447 -9.03 21.37 -20.14
N GLY A 448 -10.18 20.71 -20.24
CA GLY A 448 -10.52 19.80 -21.34
C GLY A 448 -10.15 18.32 -21.21
N GLY A 449 -11.19 17.47 -21.19
CA GLY A 449 -11.12 16.04 -21.50
C GLY A 449 -10.99 15.14 -20.26
N GLY A 450 -11.99 14.29 -20.03
CA GLY A 450 -11.97 13.31 -18.95
C GLY A 450 -10.66 12.51 -18.93
N CYS A 451 -10.10 12.32 -17.73
CA CYS A 451 -8.86 11.58 -17.49
C CYS A 451 -9.02 10.10 -17.88
N GLY A 452 -8.92 9.81 -19.18
CA GLY A 452 -8.29 8.59 -19.68
C GLY A 452 -6.80 8.86 -19.77
N ALA A 453 -5.99 7.93 -19.28
CA ALA A 453 -4.54 7.99 -19.35
C ALA A 453 -4.06 8.18 -20.80
N ALA A 454 -3.64 9.38 -21.16
CA ALA A 454 -2.76 9.57 -22.31
C ALA A 454 -1.32 9.40 -21.79
N ARG A 455 -0.69 8.29 -22.19
CA ARG A 455 0.78 8.11 -22.10
C ARG A 455 1.46 9.32 -22.77
N PRO A 456 2.67 9.73 -22.35
CA PRO A 456 3.51 10.51 -23.25
C PRO A 456 3.78 9.61 -24.46
N SER A 457 3.27 9.99 -25.63
CA SER A 457 3.62 9.30 -26.87
C SER A 457 5.10 9.57 -27.14
N CYS A 458 5.95 8.58 -26.91
CA CYS A 458 7.27 8.54 -27.51
C CYS A 458 7.10 8.43 -29.02
N GLY A 459 7.12 9.57 -29.71
CA GLY A 459 7.36 9.60 -31.15
C GLY A 459 8.81 9.19 -31.39
N CYS A 460 9.01 8.01 -31.95
CA CYS A 460 10.21 7.71 -32.74
C CYS A 460 9.74 7.65 -34.19
N GLY A 461 9.99 8.74 -34.90
CA GLY A 461 10.10 8.70 -36.35
C GLY A 461 11.51 8.22 -36.69
N CYS A 462 11.59 7.09 -37.38
CA CYS A 462 12.57 6.72 -38.38
C CYS A 462 11.85 5.79 -39.34
#